data_AF-A0A925SE18-F1
#
_entry.id   AF-A0A925SE18-F1
#
_cell.length_a   1.000
_cell.length_b   1.000
_cell.length_c   1.000
_cell.angle_alpha   90.00
_cell.angle_beta   90.00
_cell.angle_gamma   90.00
#
_symmetry.space_group_name_H-M   'P 1'
#
loop_
_entity.id
_entity.type
_entity.pdbx_description
1 polymer ?
#
loop_
_entity_poly.entity_id
_entity_poly.type
_entity_poly.pdbx_seq_one_letter_code
_entity_poly.pdbx_strand_id
1 'polypeptide(L)'
;QTINPHEYSQIACVNDSNILFNKLTTVFEWGKSAKVDFWGLIDSMHRPPFSTHENDYHLQSHFMVFNEKAIALLPVFFDSIHIESIFKESDIRKLREEAINQWEIGVSQFMLKNGLTIGSYFNGRIYTSLYLSGKLRNISIRLYHELIKAGYPLIKKKVILDRSFRNFIRFKPSWKKLMREYGNKDWEIEKLVQEMVEMRNQDSKRPVNKLKEQPHKARTFSVNKNDDKDT
;
A
#
# COMPACT_ATOMS: atom_id res chain seq x y z
N GLN A 1 6.51 2.76 -18.08
CA GLN A 1 6.87 1.36 -18.34
C GLN A 1 5.58 0.67 -18.73
N THR A 2 5.54 0.03 -19.90
CA THR A 2 4.37 -0.75 -20.35
C THR A 2 4.70 -2.21 -20.07
N ILE A 3 3.82 -2.90 -19.36
CA ILE A 3 3.94 -4.34 -19.08
C ILE A 3 2.86 -5.07 -19.87
N ASN A 4 3.21 -6.23 -20.44
CA ASN A 4 2.22 -7.15 -20.99
C ASN A 4 1.76 -8.09 -19.87
N PRO A 5 0.51 -7.97 -19.36
CA PRO A 5 0.06 -8.76 -18.21
C PRO A 5 0.08 -10.27 -18.48
N HIS A 6 -0.03 -10.71 -19.73
CA HIS A 6 -0.06 -12.13 -20.11
C HIS A 6 1.28 -12.84 -19.96
N GLU A 7 2.38 -12.11 -19.78
CA GLU A 7 3.72 -12.68 -19.58
C GLU A 7 4.00 -13.07 -18.12
N TYR A 8 3.09 -12.76 -17.20
CA TYR A 8 3.29 -12.94 -15.77
C TYR A 8 2.20 -13.82 -15.17
N SER A 9 2.59 -14.84 -14.42
CA SER A 9 1.67 -15.64 -13.60
C SER A 9 1.26 -14.91 -12.30
N GLN A 10 2.01 -13.86 -11.92
CA GLN A 10 1.77 -13.06 -10.73
C GLN A 10 2.32 -11.63 -10.91
N ILE A 11 1.53 -10.62 -10.52
CA ILE A 11 1.92 -9.21 -10.54
C ILE A 11 1.71 -8.64 -9.14
N ALA A 12 2.75 -8.03 -8.56
CA ALA A 12 2.66 -7.31 -7.29
C ALA A 12 2.64 -5.79 -7.53
N CYS A 13 1.60 -5.12 -7.05
CA CYS A 13 1.50 -3.66 -6.98
C CYS A 13 1.85 -3.20 -5.56
N VAL A 14 2.99 -2.52 -5.42
CA VAL A 14 3.50 -2.06 -4.12
C VAL A 14 3.67 -0.55 -4.14
N ASN A 15 3.00 0.13 -3.22
CA ASN A 15 3.10 1.58 -3.10
C ASN A 15 4.32 1.96 -2.25
N ASP A 16 5.08 2.96 -2.71
CA ASP A 16 6.22 3.58 -2.00
C ASP A 16 5.80 4.44 -0.79
N SER A 17 4.65 4.17 -0.18
CA SER A 17 4.23 4.78 1.10
C SER A 17 4.72 4.01 2.32
N ASN A 18 5.43 2.90 2.11
CA ASN A 18 5.98 2.03 3.15
C ASN A 18 7.50 1.91 3.03
N ILE A 19 8.11 1.53 4.14
CA ILE A 19 9.51 1.10 4.23
C ILE A 19 9.51 -0.39 4.51
N LEU A 20 10.20 -1.15 3.67
CA LEU A 20 10.48 -2.55 3.90
C LEU A 20 11.67 -2.66 4.86
N PHE A 21 11.49 -3.38 5.96
CA PHE A 21 12.54 -3.57 6.97
C PHE A 21 12.76 -5.04 7.33
N ASN A 22 12.00 -5.95 6.72
CA ASN A 22 12.18 -7.39 6.83
C ASN A 22 11.89 -8.08 5.47
N LYS A 23 12.23 -9.36 5.31
CA LYS A 23 12.02 -10.13 4.08
C LYS A 23 10.51 -10.33 3.81
N LEU A 24 10.12 -10.35 2.54
CA LEU A 24 8.75 -10.68 2.12
C LEU A 24 8.52 -12.18 1.94
N THR A 25 9.54 -13.02 2.14
CA THR A 25 9.48 -14.47 1.86
C THR A 25 8.28 -15.14 2.50
N THR A 26 8.07 -14.95 3.81
CA THR A 26 6.93 -15.53 4.54
C THR A 26 5.57 -15.04 4.02
N VAL A 27 5.49 -13.78 3.57
CA VAL A 27 4.27 -13.22 2.98
C VAL A 27 3.94 -13.91 1.66
N PHE A 28 4.94 -14.10 0.80
CA PHE A 28 4.73 -14.77 -0.49
C PHE A 28 4.50 -16.28 -0.33
N GLU A 29 5.14 -16.94 0.64
CA GLU A 29 4.86 -18.32 1.00
C GLU A 29 3.41 -18.49 1.47
N TRP A 30 2.94 -17.59 2.33
CA TRP A 30 1.53 -17.55 2.72
C TRP A 30 0.64 -17.38 1.49
N GLY A 31 0.92 -16.41 0.61
CA GLY A 31 0.13 -16.15 -0.59
C GLY A 31 0.03 -17.37 -1.53
N LYS A 32 1.12 -18.13 -1.69
CA LYS A 32 1.12 -19.40 -2.43
C LYS A 32 0.24 -20.46 -1.77
N SER A 33 0.28 -20.55 -0.44
CA SER A 33 -0.50 -21.55 0.32
C SER A 33 -2.00 -21.22 0.42
N ALA A 34 -2.36 -19.93 0.38
CA ALA A 34 -3.73 -19.46 0.60
C ALA A 34 -4.70 -19.80 -0.53
N LYS A 35 -4.21 -20.19 -1.73
CA LYS A 35 -5.01 -20.53 -2.91
C LYS A 35 -6.05 -19.47 -3.26
N VAL A 36 -5.63 -18.21 -3.24
CA VAL A 36 -6.47 -17.04 -3.57
C VAL A 36 -6.07 -16.45 -4.92
N ASP A 37 -7.01 -15.85 -5.63
CA ASP A 37 -6.77 -15.25 -6.96
C ASP A 37 -6.21 -13.82 -6.85
N PHE A 38 -6.58 -13.10 -5.79
CA PHE A 38 -6.14 -11.74 -5.50
C PHE A 38 -5.85 -11.59 -4.01
N TRP A 39 -4.70 -11.05 -3.63
CA TRP A 39 -4.36 -10.93 -2.22
C TRP A 39 -3.53 -9.71 -1.87
N GLY A 40 -3.53 -9.36 -0.59
CA GLY A 40 -2.79 -8.22 -0.08
C GLY A 40 -2.30 -8.46 1.33
N LEU A 41 -1.54 -7.51 1.85
CA LEU A 41 -1.03 -7.64 3.21
C LEU A 41 -2.11 -7.47 4.27
N ILE A 42 -3.04 -6.53 4.08
CA ILE A 42 -4.06 -6.14 5.04
C ILE A 42 -5.36 -5.86 4.29
N ASP A 43 -6.48 -6.40 4.77
CA ASP A 43 -7.83 -6.00 4.38
C ASP A 43 -8.40 -4.94 5.33
N SER A 44 -9.51 -4.35 4.90
CA SER A 44 -10.19 -3.26 5.57
C SER A 44 -11.68 -3.32 5.25
N MET A 45 -12.51 -2.92 6.21
CA MET A 45 -13.95 -2.69 6.05
C MET A 45 -14.30 -1.21 6.16
N HIS A 46 -13.29 -0.33 6.12
CA HIS A 46 -13.51 1.10 6.32
C HIS A 46 -14.21 1.71 5.11
N ARG A 47 -15.40 2.30 5.33
CA ARG A 47 -16.13 3.08 4.32
C ARG A 47 -15.79 4.58 4.39
N PRO A 48 -15.09 5.14 3.38
CA PRO A 48 -15.01 6.59 3.22
C PRO A 48 -16.39 7.19 2.89
N PRO A 49 -16.68 8.44 3.28
CA PRO A 49 -17.98 9.07 3.03
C PRO A 49 -18.31 9.28 1.55
N PHE A 50 -17.29 9.28 0.68
CA PHE A 50 -17.43 9.40 -0.77
C PHE A 50 -17.51 8.04 -1.48
N SER A 51 -17.57 6.92 -0.74
CA SER A 51 -17.57 5.61 -1.38
C SER A 51 -18.93 5.27 -2.01
N THR A 52 -18.87 4.83 -3.27
CA THR A 52 -20.05 4.49 -4.08
C THR A 52 -20.35 2.99 -4.13
N HIS A 53 -19.58 2.16 -3.41
CA HIS A 53 -19.72 0.70 -3.44
C HIS A 53 -20.75 0.20 -2.42
N GLU A 54 -21.44 -0.89 -2.73
CA GLU A 54 -22.42 -1.51 -1.82
C GLU A 54 -21.73 -2.15 -0.62
N ASN A 55 -20.55 -2.76 -0.84
CA ASN A 55 -19.72 -3.37 0.17
C ASN A 55 -18.36 -2.66 0.26
N ASP A 56 -17.87 -2.49 1.49
CA ASP A 56 -16.66 -1.74 1.81
C ASP A 56 -15.47 -2.64 2.14
N TYR A 57 -15.61 -3.96 1.98
CA TYR A 57 -14.48 -4.88 2.07
C TYR A 57 -13.46 -4.57 0.96
N HIS A 58 -12.20 -4.38 1.33
CA HIS A 58 -11.13 -4.19 0.36
C HIS A 58 -9.77 -4.53 0.91
N LEU A 59 -8.84 -4.85 0.02
CA LEU A 59 -7.41 -4.87 0.34
C LEU A 59 -6.85 -3.46 0.33
N GLN A 60 -5.95 -3.17 1.28
CA GLN A 60 -5.26 -1.87 1.28
C GLN A 60 -4.30 -1.79 0.09
N SER A 61 -4.40 -0.71 -0.68
CA SER A 61 -3.68 -0.51 -1.96
C SER A 61 -2.15 -0.44 -1.84
N HIS A 62 -1.61 -0.45 -0.62
CA HIS A 62 -0.18 -0.30 -0.42
C HIS A 62 0.63 -1.56 -0.72
N PHE A 63 -0.02 -2.72 -0.75
CA PHE A 63 0.57 -3.99 -1.16
C PHE A 63 -0.53 -4.93 -1.63
N MET A 64 -0.62 -5.13 -2.93
CA MET A 64 -1.59 -5.99 -3.59
C MET A 64 -0.88 -6.91 -4.58
N VAL A 65 -1.37 -8.13 -4.72
CA VAL A 65 -0.81 -9.15 -5.59
C VAL A 65 -1.93 -9.82 -6.35
N PHE A 66 -1.82 -9.79 -7.67
CA PHE A 66 -2.74 -10.36 -8.62
C PHE A 66 -2.13 -11.67 -9.12
N ASN A 67 -2.84 -12.78 -8.96
CA ASN A 67 -2.49 -14.05 -9.62
C ASN A 67 -3.17 -14.13 -10.99
N GLU A 68 -2.78 -15.11 -11.79
CA GLU A 68 -3.18 -15.30 -13.19
C GLU A 68 -4.64 -14.95 -13.52
N LYS A 69 -5.63 -15.46 -12.76
CA LYS A 69 -7.05 -15.15 -13.00
C LYS A 69 -7.38 -13.67 -12.76
N ALA A 70 -6.82 -13.06 -11.73
CA ALA A 70 -7.02 -11.63 -11.46
C ALA A 70 -6.28 -10.77 -12.49
N ILE A 71 -5.10 -11.20 -12.96
CA ILE A 71 -4.34 -10.53 -14.01
C ILE A 71 -5.14 -10.47 -15.31
N ALA A 72 -5.77 -11.58 -15.71
CA ALA A 72 -6.60 -11.67 -16.91
C ALA A 72 -7.77 -10.68 -16.90
N LEU A 73 -8.23 -10.26 -15.71
CA LEU A 73 -9.32 -9.31 -15.53
C LEU A 73 -8.87 -7.84 -15.42
N LEU A 74 -7.57 -7.57 -15.29
CA LEU A 74 -7.06 -6.20 -15.15
C LEU A 74 -7.41 -5.28 -16.33
N PRO A 75 -7.30 -5.70 -17.61
CA PRO A 75 -7.69 -4.84 -18.73
C PRO A 75 -9.16 -4.41 -18.64
N VAL A 76 -10.06 -5.37 -18.42
CA VAL A 76 -11.51 -5.11 -18.27
C VAL A 76 -11.79 -4.19 -17.09
N PHE A 77 -11.07 -4.38 -15.98
CA PHE A 77 -11.19 -3.50 -14.83
C PHE A 77 -10.77 -2.06 -15.16
N PHE A 78 -9.61 -1.87 -15.79
CA PHE A 78 -9.10 -0.54 -16.15
C PHE A 78 -10.03 0.20 -17.10
N ASP A 79 -10.59 -0.51 -18.08
CA ASP A 79 -11.60 0.03 -18.98
C ASP A 79 -12.85 0.46 -18.19
N SER A 80 -13.31 -0.37 -17.25
CA SER A 80 -14.53 -0.09 -16.47
C SER A 80 -14.44 1.17 -15.59
N ILE A 81 -13.23 1.50 -15.10
CA ILE A 81 -13.00 2.69 -14.27
C ILE A 81 -12.51 3.90 -15.06
N HIS A 82 -12.34 3.77 -16.39
CA HIS A 82 -11.80 4.81 -17.26
C HIS A 82 -10.49 5.39 -16.69
N ILE A 83 -9.48 4.55 -16.47
CA ILE A 83 -8.24 4.89 -15.73
C ILE A 83 -7.55 6.18 -16.23
N GLU A 84 -7.70 6.52 -17.52
CA GLU A 84 -7.16 7.75 -18.11
C GLU A 84 -7.75 9.02 -17.48
N SER A 85 -9.01 8.97 -17.02
CA SER A 85 -9.65 10.10 -16.33
C SER A 85 -8.96 10.39 -15.00
N ILE A 86 -8.66 9.34 -14.23
CA ILE A 86 -7.94 9.42 -12.96
C ILE A 86 -6.55 10.03 -13.19
N PHE A 87 -5.84 9.63 -14.26
CA PHE A 87 -4.53 10.19 -14.58
C PHE A 87 -4.56 11.66 -15.04
N LYS A 88 -5.70 12.13 -15.53
CA LYS A 88 -5.89 13.52 -15.98
C LYS A 88 -6.42 14.44 -14.89
N GLU A 89 -6.88 13.91 -13.75
CA GLU A 89 -7.38 14.71 -12.65
C GLU A 89 -6.23 15.54 -12.02
N SER A 90 -6.47 16.84 -11.93
CA SER A 90 -5.51 17.83 -11.44
C SER A 90 -5.81 18.28 -10.01
N ASP A 91 -7.05 18.13 -9.57
CA ASP A 91 -7.46 18.35 -8.18
C ASP A 91 -6.99 17.18 -7.32
N ILE A 92 -6.00 17.44 -6.47
CA ILE A 92 -5.37 16.42 -5.61
C ILE A 92 -6.39 15.75 -4.67
N ARG A 93 -7.41 16.48 -4.22
CA ARG A 93 -8.43 15.92 -3.33
C ARG A 93 -9.31 14.95 -4.12
N LYS A 94 -9.81 15.37 -5.28
CA LYS A 94 -10.62 14.49 -6.14
C LYS A 94 -9.84 13.28 -6.60
N LEU A 95 -8.61 13.47 -7.09
CA LEU A 95 -7.70 12.39 -7.47
C LEU A 95 -7.54 11.36 -6.36
N ARG A 96 -7.39 11.82 -5.10
CA ARG A 96 -7.29 10.91 -3.95
C ARG A 96 -8.60 10.19 -3.67
N GLU A 97 -9.74 10.89 -3.71
CA GLU A 97 -11.06 10.29 -3.50
C GLU A 97 -11.35 9.23 -4.59
N GLU A 98 -11.05 9.53 -5.85
CA GLU A 98 -11.16 8.61 -6.98
C GLU A 98 -10.20 7.42 -6.86
N ALA A 99 -8.93 7.65 -6.53
CA ALA A 99 -7.98 6.56 -6.32
C ALA A 99 -8.40 5.64 -5.15
N ILE A 100 -8.99 6.18 -4.08
CA ILE A 100 -9.50 5.34 -3.00
C ILE A 100 -10.75 4.59 -3.46
N ASN A 101 -11.70 5.28 -4.08
CA ASN A 101 -12.98 4.68 -4.43
C ASN A 101 -12.85 3.68 -5.59
N GLN A 102 -12.24 4.07 -6.70
CA GLN A 102 -12.14 3.25 -7.90
C GLN A 102 -11.02 2.22 -7.80
N TRP A 103 -9.85 2.62 -7.30
CA TRP A 103 -8.69 1.72 -7.24
C TRP A 103 -8.65 0.89 -5.96
N GLU A 104 -8.53 1.50 -4.77
CA GLU A 104 -8.37 0.73 -3.51
C GLU A 104 -9.59 -0.14 -3.19
N ILE A 105 -10.79 0.45 -3.18
CA ILE A 105 -12.03 -0.28 -2.91
C ILE A 105 -12.51 -1.00 -4.17
N GLY A 106 -12.59 -0.27 -5.28
CA GLY A 106 -13.20 -0.76 -6.52
C GLY A 106 -12.50 -1.98 -7.10
N VAL A 107 -11.18 -2.11 -7.02
CA VAL A 107 -10.50 -3.33 -7.52
C VAL A 107 -10.95 -4.56 -6.74
N SER A 108 -11.05 -4.47 -5.41
CA SER A 108 -11.47 -5.60 -4.57
C SER A 108 -12.93 -5.97 -4.86
N GLN A 109 -13.80 -4.98 -4.99
CA GLN A 109 -15.21 -5.19 -5.32
C GLN A 109 -15.39 -5.78 -6.72
N PHE A 110 -14.62 -5.31 -7.69
CA PHE A 110 -14.63 -5.84 -9.05
C PHE A 110 -14.19 -7.31 -9.09
N MET A 111 -13.12 -7.67 -8.38
CA MET A 111 -12.66 -9.06 -8.31
C MET A 111 -13.72 -9.97 -7.68
N LEU A 112 -14.33 -9.56 -6.56
CA LEU A 112 -15.42 -10.32 -5.92
C LEU A 112 -16.62 -10.50 -6.84
N LYS A 113 -17.04 -9.44 -7.54
CA LYS A 113 -18.17 -9.47 -8.48
C LYS A 113 -17.93 -10.44 -9.64
N ASN A 114 -16.68 -10.62 -10.05
CA ASN A 114 -16.28 -11.59 -11.08
C ASN A 114 -15.96 -12.99 -10.50
N GLY A 115 -16.37 -13.26 -9.26
CA GLY A 115 -16.24 -14.58 -8.65
C GLY A 115 -14.82 -14.98 -8.23
N LEU A 116 -13.89 -14.03 -8.16
CA LEU A 116 -12.53 -14.30 -7.70
C LEU A 116 -12.42 -14.33 -6.19
N THR A 117 -11.52 -15.18 -5.70
CA THR A 117 -11.21 -15.29 -4.28
C THR A 117 -10.22 -14.23 -3.85
N ILE A 118 -10.50 -13.58 -2.71
CA ILE A 118 -9.64 -12.55 -2.12
C ILE A 118 -9.10 -12.99 -0.76
N GLY A 119 -7.81 -12.75 -0.51
CA GLY A 119 -7.18 -13.00 0.79
C GLY A 119 -6.35 -11.84 1.32
N SER A 120 -6.26 -11.71 2.65
CA SER A 120 -5.30 -10.83 3.32
C SER A 120 -4.39 -11.61 4.26
N TYR A 121 -3.11 -11.26 4.29
CA TYR A 121 -2.15 -11.88 5.21
C TYR A 121 -2.48 -11.56 6.67
N PHE A 122 -2.91 -10.32 6.92
CA PHE A 122 -3.43 -9.85 8.20
C PHE A 122 -4.90 -9.45 8.06
N ASN A 123 -5.76 -10.09 8.85
CA ASN A 123 -7.18 -9.78 8.87
C ASN A 123 -7.49 -8.52 9.70
N GLY A 124 -7.87 -7.42 9.03
CA GLY A 124 -8.17 -6.14 9.65
C GLY A 124 -9.33 -6.18 10.62
N ARG A 125 -10.35 -7.00 10.37
CA ARG A 125 -11.50 -7.16 11.27
C ARG A 125 -11.11 -7.85 12.58
N ILE A 126 -10.31 -8.91 12.50
CA ILE A 126 -9.78 -9.59 13.70
C ILE A 126 -8.95 -8.61 14.54
N TYR A 127 -8.02 -7.88 13.91
CA TYR A 127 -7.17 -6.93 14.63
C TYR A 127 -7.95 -5.75 15.24
N THR A 128 -8.93 -5.20 14.53
CA THR A 128 -9.78 -4.13 15.09
C THR A 128 -10.65 -4.64 16.23
N SER A 129 -11.14 -5.88 16.16
CA SER A 129 -11.88 -6.52 17.27
C SER A 129 -11.00 -6.68 18.51
N LEU A 130 -9.80 -7.25 18.35
CA LEU A 130 -8.88 -7.53 19.46
C LEU A 130 -8.33 -6.28 20.14
N TYR A 131 -7.95 -5.25 19.36
CA TYR A 131 -7.16 -4.13 19.88
C TYR A 131 -7.88 -2.78 19.85
N LEU A 132 -8.98 -2.64 19.10
CA LEU A 132 -9.67 -1.36 18.89
C LEU A 132 -11.16 -1.43 19.21
N SER A 133 -11.61 -2.46 19.95
CA SER A 133 -13.02 -2.65 20.32
C SER A 133 -13.95 -2.64 19.11
N GLY A 134 -13.51 -3.22 17.98
CA GLY A 134 -14.24 -3.27 16.72
C GLY A 134 -14.28 -1.96 15.93
N LYS A 135 -13.63 -0.87 16.40
CA LYS A 135 -13.61 0.41 15.66
C LYS A 135 -12.79 0.25 14.38
N LEU A 136 -13.47 0.37 13.23
CA LEU A 136 -12.86 0.32 11.91
C LEU A 136 -11.90 1.49 11.70
N ARG A 137 -10.61 1.22 11.85
CA ARG A 137 -9.52 2.18 11.70
C ARG A 137 -8.41 1.53 10.88
N ASN A 138 -7.57 2.34 10.25
CA ASN A 138 -6.41 1.82 9.54
C ASN A 138 -5.40 1.18 10.51
N ILE A 139 -5.38 -0.15 10.55
CA ILE A 139 -4.56 -0.93 11.49
C ILE A 139 -3.06 -0.81 11.22
N SER A 140 -2.64 -0.62 9.97
CA SER A 140 -1.22 -0.42 9.63
C SER A 140 -0.62 0.87 10.21
N ILE A 141 -1.47 1.81 10.65
CA ILE A 141 -1.06 3.04 11.34
C ILE A 141 -1.35 2.93 12.83
N ARG A 142 -2.54 2.47 13.21
CA ARG A 142 -2.98 2.45 14.61
C ARG A 142 -2.37 1.32 15.41
N LEU A 143 -2.13 0.18 14.78
CA LEU A 143 -1.66 -1.06 15.36
C LEU A 143 -0.33 -1.53 14.73
N TYR A 144 0.50 -0.59 14.26
CA TYR A 144 1.75 -0.93 13.58
C TYR A 144 2.68 -1.77 14.46
N HIS A 145 2.69 -1.55 15.77
CA HIS A 145 3.54 -2.31 16.69
C HIS A 145 3.06 -3.74 16.91
N GLU A 146 1.75 -3.98 17.02
CA GLU A 146 1.18 -5.33 17.09
C GLU A 146 1.43 -6.09 15.79
N LEU A 147 1.24 -5.41 14.65
CA LEU A 147 1.52 -6.00 13.34
C LEU A 147 2.98 -6.39 13.18
N ILE A 148 3.93 -5.50 13.51
CA ILE A 148 5.37 -5.80 13.40
C ILE A 148 5.75 -6.99 14.30
N LYS A 149 5.25 -7.02 15.55
CA LYS A 149 5.46 -8.16 16.46
C LYS A 149 4.90 -9.47 15.93
N ALA A 150 3.81 -9.40 15.16
CA ALA A 150 3.20 -10.55 14.51
C ALA A 150 3.82 -10.91 13.15
N GLY A 151 4.93 -10.28 12.75
CA GLY A 151 5.66 -10.59 11.53
C GLY A 151 5.35 -9.71 10.32
N TYR A 152 4.66 -8.57 10.51
CA TYR A 152 4.42 -7.63 9.41
C TYR A 152 5.72 -6.93 8.95
N PRO A 153 6.12 -7.05 7.67
CA PRO A 153 7.47 -6.67 7.22
C PRO A 153 7.61 -5.20 6.81
N LEU A 154 6.53 -4.41 6.91
CA LEU A 154 6.48 -3.03 6.44
C LEU A 154 6.19 -2.04 7.57
N ILE A 155 6.67 -0.82 7.43
CA ILE A 155 6.22 0.31 8.25
C ILE A 155 5.84 1.49 7.36
N LYS A 156 4.66 2.08 7.59
CA LYS A 156 4.21 3.24 6.79
C LYS A 156 5.07 4.46 7.08
N LYS A 157 5.48 5.19 6.03
CA LYS A 157 6.18 6.49 6.15
C LYS A 157 5.40 7.45 7.05
N LYS A 158 4.06 7.43 6.99
CA LYS A 158 3.19 8.21 7.88
C LYS A 158 3.42 7.94 9.37
N VAL A 159 3.73 6.70 9.78
CA VAL A 159 4.04 6.37 11.19
C VAL A 159 5.39 6.99 11.60
N ILE A 160 6.37 6.97 10.70
CA ILE A 160 7.70 7.54 10.92
C ILE A 160 7.64 9.08 11.03
N LEU A 161 6.88 9.70 10.13
CA LEU A 161 6.76 11.16 10.01
C LEU A 161 5.82 11.78 11.05
N ASP A 162 4.89 11.00 11.62
CA ASP A 162 3.93 11.52 12.61
C ASP A 162 4.63 12.05 13.87
N ARG A 163 4.46 13.36 14.13
CA ARG A 163 4.99 14.07 15.30
C ARG A 163 3.96 14.30 16.39
N SER A 164 2.74 13.78 16.24
CA SER A 164 1.67 14.02 17.19
C SER A 164 2.07 13.61 18.60
N PHE A 165 1.93 14.53 19.55
CA PHE A 165 2.17 14.30 20.98
C PHE A 165 1.34 13.13 21.54
N ARG A 166 0.22 12.77 20.87
CA ARG A 166 -0.60 11.59 21.20
C ARG A 166 0.13 10.26 21.04
N ASN A 167 1.17 10.20 20.20
CA ASN A 167 2.02 9.01 20.07
C ASN A 167 3.08 8.94 21.19
N PHE A 168 3.37 10.05 21.86
CA PHE A 168 4.29 10.14 23.00
C PHE A 168 3.59 9.80 24.32
N ILE A 169 2.32 10.18 24.47
CA ILE A 169 1.49 9.89 25.66
C ILE A 169 1.04 8.42 25.71
N ARG A 170 0.89 7.76 24.56
CA ARG A 170 0.62 6.32 24.52
C ARG A 170 1.96 5.62 24.69
N PHE A 171 2.09 4.74 25.69
CA PHE A 171 3.25 3.86 25.96
C PHE A 171 3.54 2.86 24.82
N LYS A 172 3.64 3.35 23.59
CA LYS A 172 3.91 2.56 22.40
C LYS A 172 5.42 2.43 22.23
N PRO A 173 5.92 1.25 21.84
CA PRO A 173 7.32 1.10 21.47
C PRO A 173 7.66 2.09 20.34
N SER A 174 8.82 2.72 20.43
CA SER A 174 9.33 3.54 19.34
C SER A 174 9.50 2.70 18.07
N TRP A 175 9.08 3.23 16.92
CA TRP A 175 9.27 2.56 15.63
C TRP A 175 10.74 2.20 15.38
N LYS A 176 11.69 3.02 15.87
CA LYS A 176 13.13 2.73 15.78
C LYS A 176 13.48 1.44 16.52
N LYS A 177 12.94 1.26 17.72
CA LYS A 177 13.16 0.05 18.53
C LYS A 177 12.60 -1.16 17.81
N LEU A 178 11.38 -1.06 17.29
CA LEU A 178 10.75 -2.15 16.55
C LEU A 178 11.53 -2.55 15.29
N MET A 179 12.02 -1.57 14.52
CA MET A 179 12.86 -1.87 13.35
C MET A 179 14.16 -2.57 13.74
N ARG A 180 14.79 -2.18 14.84
CA ARG A 180 16.01 -2.85 15.34
C ARG A 180 15.76 -4.27 15.84
N GLU A 181 14.64 -4.45 16.53
CA GLU A 181 14.27 -5.72 17.17
C GLU A 181 13.77 -6.75 16.16
N TYR A 182 12.95 -6.32 15.20
CA TYR A 182 12.25 -7.19 14.24
C TYR A 182 12.73 -7.03 12.79
N GLY A 183 13.71 -6.14 12.56
CA GLY A 183 14.32 -5.98 11.25
C GLY A 183 15.13 -7.20 10.85
N ASN A 184 15.29 -7.38 9.54
CA ASN A 184 16.15 -8.44 9.04
C ASN A 184 17.60 -8.19 9.49
N LYS A 185 18.16 -9.15 10.23
CA LYS A 185 19.52 -9.09 10.77
C LYS A 185 20.61 -9.05 9.70
N ASP A 186 20.29 -9.53 8.50
CA ASP A 186 21.20 -9.51 7.34
C ASP A 186 21.28 -8.13 6.67
N TRP A 187 20.47 -7.15 7.09
CA TRP A 187 20.38 -5.83 6.47
C TRP A 187 21.01 -4.74 7.36
N GLU A 188 21.42 -3.63 6.74
CA GLU A 188 21.95 -2.44 7.43
C GLU A 188 20.80 -1.66 8.14
N ILE A 189 20.14 -2.28 9.12
CA ILE A 189 18.95 -1.72 9.78
C ILE A 189 19.24 -0.35 10.44
N GLU A 190 20.41 -0.16 11.04
CA GLU A 190 20.77 1.14 11.64
C GLU A 190 20.85 2.25 10.60
N LYS A 191 21.42 1.97 9.42
CA LYS A 191 21.47 2.93 8.31
C LYS A 191 20.07 3.26 7.82
N LEU A 192 19.21 2.26 7.66
CA LEU A 192 17.81 2.48 7.30
C LEU A 192 17.08 3.34 8.35
N VAL A 193 17.29 3.08 9.65
CA VAL A 193 16.74 3.90 10.72
C VAL A 193 17.26 5.34 10.66
N GLN A 194 18.55 5.53 10.36
CA GLN A 194 19.15 6.85 10.20
C GLN A 194 18.54 7.62 9.01
N GLU A 195 18.42 6.99 7.83
CA GLU A 195 17.77 7.57 6.66
C GLU A 195 16.33 8.01 6.96
N MET A 196 15.60 7.21 7.74
CA MET A 196 14.23 7.55 8.16
C MET A 196 14.18 8.73 9.14
N VAL A 197 15.18 8.87 10.01
CA VAL A 197 15.33 10.05 10.87
C VAL A 197 15.64 11.30 10.05
N GLU A 198 16.53 11.19 9.08
CA GLU A 198 16.88 12.28 8.18
C GLU A 198 15.68 12.72 7.34
N MET A 199 14.93 11.77 6.76
CA MET A 199 13.68 12.03 6.05
C MET A 199 12.70 12.80 6.93
N ARG A 200 12.50 12.36 8.18
CA ARG A 200 11.64 13.04 9.15
C ARG A 200 12.12 14.47 9.44
N ASN A 201 13.42 14.68 9.55
CA ASN A 201 14.02 16.00 9.85
C ASN A 201 13.93 16.95 8.66
N GLN A 202 14.11 16.45 7.43
CA GLN A 202 13.94 17.23 6.20
C GLN A 202 12.49 17.67 6.01
N ASP A 203 11.53 16.79 6.30
CA ASP A 203 10.10 17.12 6.22
C ASP A 203 9.73 18.30 7.13
N SER A 204 10.34 18.43 8.32
CA SER A 204 10.11 19.62 9.17
C SER A 204 10.71 20.93 8.68
N LYS A 205 11.72 20.86 7.79
CA LYS A 205 12.35 22.07 7.25
C LYS A 205 11.57 22.61 6.05
N ARG A 206 10.55 21.89 5.54
CA ARG A 206 9.70 22.38 4.46
C ARG A 206 8.77 23.48 5.00
N PRO A 207 8.88 24.74 4.52
CA PRO A 207 7.98 25.79 4.96
C PRO A 207 6.55 25.42 4.57
N VAL A 208 5.60 25.65 5.48
CA VAL A 208 4.17 25.31 5.34
C VAL A 208 3.57 25.84 4.02
N ASN A 209 4.11 26.94 3.48
CA ASN A 209 3.68 27.55 2.22
C ASN A 209 4.08 26.76 0.96
N LYS A 210 5.09 25.87 1.00
CA LYS A 210 5.52 25.08 -0.18
C LYS A 210 4.81 23.74 -0.33
N LEU A 211 4.05 23.29 0.67
CA LEU A 211 3.23 22.06 0.58
C LEU A 211 1.97 22.25 -0.30
N LYS A 212 1.60 23.49 -0.62
CA LYS A 212 0.52 23.81 -1.57
C LYS A 212 0.95 23.85 -3.04
N GLU A 213 2.26 23.85 -3.34
CA GLU A 213 2.77 24.17 -4.68
C GLU A 213 3.67 23.08 -5.29
N GLN A 214 3.71 21.87 -4.74
CA GLN A 214 4.38 20.75 -5.42
C GLN A 214 3.35 19.79 -5.99
N PRO A 215 2.92 19.96 -7.26
CA PRO A 215 2.47 18.80 -8.01
C PRO A 215 3.63 17.83 -8.04
N HIS A 216 3.41 16.60 -7.55
CA HIS A 216 4.31 15.50 -7.84
C HIS A 216 4.40 15.40 -9.35
N LYS A 217 5.47 15.95 -9.95
CA LYS A 217 5.77 15.73 -11.36
C LYS A 217 5.83 14.21 -11.54
N ALA A 218 4.87 13.67 -12.27
CA ALA A 218 5.02 12.34 -12.84
C ALA A 218 6.37 12.35 -13.56
N ARG A 219 7.32 11.52 -13.10
CA ARG A 219 8.58 11.33 -13.81
C ARG A 219 8.23 10.73 -15.16
N THR A 220 8.20 11.57 -16.20
CA THR A 220 8.25 11.11 -17.57
C THR A 220 9.60 10.45 -17.78
N PHE A 221 9.62 9.13 -17.88
CA PHE A 221 10.76 8.39 -18.38
C PHE A 221 10.67 8.44 -19.91
N SER A 222 11.52 9.25 -20.54
CA SER A 222 11.78 9.15 -21.97
C SER A 222 12.65 7.91 -22.22
N VAL A 223 12.11 6.94 -22.95
CA VAL A 223 12.89 5.82 -23.49
C VAL A 223 13.51 6.30 -24.79
N ASN A 224 14.85 6.39 -24.84
CA ASN A 224 15.57 6.45 -26.11
C ASN A 224 15.33 5.13 -26.83
N LYS A 225 14.49 5.15 -27.88
CA LYS A 225 14.56 4.16 -28.94
C LYS A 225 15.80 4.49 -29.76
N ASN A 226 16.85 3.70 -29.61
CA ASN A 226 17.86 3.58 -30.65
C ASN A 226 17.59 2.25 -31.36
N ASP A 227 16.95 2.38 -32.52
CA ASP A 227 17.28 1.75 -33.79
C ASP A 227 17.89 0.34 -33.75
N ASP A 228 17.03 -0.67 -33.87
CA ASP A 228 17.37 -1.85 -34.67
C ASP A 228 17.25 -1.44 -36.15
N LYS A 229 18.41 -1.20 -36.77
CA LYS A 229 18.55 -1.24 -38.23
C LYS A 229 19.21 -2.57 -38.59
N ASP A 230 18.45 -3.35 -39.35
CA ASP A 230 18.88 -4.30 -40.37
C ASP A 230 20.39 -4.62 -40.45
N THR A 231 20.75 -5.86 -40.12
CA THR A 231 21.57 -6.73 -40.98
C THR A 231 21.43 -8.20 -40.57
#